data_AF-A0A7C3ALD9-F1
#
_entry.id   AF-A0A7C3ALD9-F1
#
_cell.length_a   1.000
_cell.length_b   1.000
_cell.length_c   1.000
_cell.angle_alpha   90.00
_cell.angle_beta   90.00
_cell.angle_gamma   90.00
#
_symmetry.space_group_name_H-M   'P 1'
#
loop_
_entity.id
_entity.type
_entity.pdbx_description
1 polymer ?
#
loop_
_entity_poly.entity_id
_entity_poly.type
_entity_poly.pdbx_seq_one_letter_code
_entity_poly.pdbx_strand_id
1 'polypeptide(L)' 'MGGSGSSMAALFRACRACGGSYRWERSSAGLRLSYCSWSCERAALGITIEALLGAWLHVPSSWRYLLSA' A
#
# COMPACT_ATOMS: atom_id res chain seq x y z
N MET A 1 26.21 -27.66 -17.86
CA MET A 1 26.57 -26.26 -18.19
C MET A 1 25.29 -25.45 -17.98
N GLY A 2 24.94 -25.00 -16.77
CA GLY A 2 25.54 -23.87 -16.06
C GLY A 2 25.19 -22.59 -16.81
N GLY A 3 24.32 -21.69 -16.39
CA GLY A 3 23.49 -21.56 -15.20
C GLY A 3 22.77 -20.22 -15.34
N SER A 4 21.47 -20.20 -15.08
CA SER A 4 20.55 -19.08 -15.19
C SER A 4 20.96 -17.90 -14.28
N GLY A 5 21.92 -17.09 -14.72
CA GLY A 5 22.51 -16.01 -13.92
C GLY A 5 21.88 -14.63 -14.12
N SER A 6 21.06 -14.42 -15.15
CA SER A 6 20.60 -13.07 -15.53
C SER A 6 19.25 -12.64 -14.94
N SER A 7 18.49 -13.54 -14.33
CA SER A 7 17.10 -13.27 -13.91
C SER A 7 16.89 -13.06 -12.41
N MET A 8 17.89 -13.25 -11.55
CA MET A 8 17.72 -13.12 -10.09
C MET A 8 17.56 -11.66 -9.65
N ALA A 9 18.20 -10.70 -10.32
CA ALA A 9 18.18 -9.29 -9.95
C ALA A 9 16.84 -8.60 -10.25
N ALA A 10 16.08 -9.08 -11.25
CA ALA A 10 14.78 -8.51 -11.61
C ALA A 10 13.65 -8.90 -10.63
N LEU A 11 13.87 -9.94 -9.81
CA LEU A 11 12.86 -10.50 -8.93
C LEU A 11 12.82 -9.81 -7.55
N PHE A 12 13.93 -9.21 -7.13
CA PHE A 12 14.04 -8.54 -5.84
C PHE A 12 13.99 -7.02 -5.99
N ARG A 13 13.24 -6.36 -5.12
CA ARG A 13 13.07 -4.90 -5.09
C ARG A 13 13.17 -4.39 -3.66
N ALA A 14 13.47 -3.12 -3.50
CA ALA A 14 13.44 -2.44 -2.20
C ALA A 14 12.05 -1.85 -1.95
N CYS A 15 11.49 -2.08 -0.77
CA CYS A 15 10.21 -1.51 -0.37
C CYS A 15 10.37 -0.02 -0.07
N ARG A 16 9.51 0.84 -0.64
CA ARG A 16 9.56 2.29 -0.36
C ARG A 16 9.19 2.66 1.08
N ALA A 17 8.41 1.83 1.77
CA ALA A 17 7.96 2.13 3.12
C ALA A 17 8.99 1.72 4.20
N CYS A 18 9.49 0.49 4.14
CA CYS A 18 10.38 -0.06 5.16
C CYS A 18 11.85 -0.21 4.71
N GLY A 19 12.16 0.03 3.44
CA GLY A 19 13.51 -0.13 2.87
C GLY A 19 13.96 -1.58 2.65
N GLY A 20 13.20 -2.58 3.13
CA GLY A 20 13.56 -3.99 3.03
C GLY A 20 13.56 -4.53 1.59
N SER A 21 14.49 -5.44 1.29
CA SER A 21 14.50 -6.21 0.04
C SER A 21 13.41 -7.29 0.07
N TYR A 22 12.61 -7.39 -0.99
CA TYR A 22 11.53 -8.36 -1.11
C TYR A 22 11.41 -8.87 -2.55
N ARG A 23 10.87 -10.08 -2.71
CA ARG A 23 10.56 -10.63 -4.04
C ARG A 23 9.20 -10.09 -4.50
N TRP A 24 9.18 -9.30 -5.57
CA TRP A 24 7.95 -8.57 -5.97
C TRP A 24 6.81 -9.49 -6.41
N GLU A 25 7.12 -10.66 -6.99
CA GLU A 25 6.13 -11.67 -7.37
C GLU A 25 5.34 -12.23 -6.18
N ARG A 26 5.93 -12.21 -4.98
CA ARG A 26 5.32 -12.69 -3.74
C ARG A 26 4.72 -11.57 -2.90
N SER A 27 4.78 -10.33 -3.36
CA SER A 27 4.20 -9.20 -2.62
C SER A 27 2.67 -9.27 -2.65
N SER A 28 2.08 -8.98 -1.50
CA SER A 28 0.62 -8.87 -1.33
C SER A 28 0.09 -7.45 -1.57
N ALA A 29 0.96 -6.50 -1.94
CA ALA A 29 0.58 -5.13 -2.26
C ALA A 29 -0.11 -5.03 -3.64
N GLY A 30 -1.04 -4.09 -3.79
CA GLY A 30 -1.58 -3.70 -5.10
C GLY A 30 -0.47 -3.10 -5.96
N LEU A 31 0.33 -2.20 -5.39
CA LEU A 31 1.57 -1.69 -5.96
C LEU A 31 2.78 -2.59 -5.61
N ARG A 32 2.71 -3.87 -5.95
CA ARG A 32 3.73 -4.92 -5.70
C ARG A 32 5.14 -4.66 -6.23
N LEU A 33 5.34 -3.69 -7.12
CA LEU A 33 6.66 -3.26 -7.58
C LEU A 33 7.28 -2.16 -6.69
N SER A 34 6.51 -1.63 -5.74
CA SER A 34 6.90 -0.54 -4.84
C SER A 34 6.87 -0.94 -3.37
N TYR A 35 5.98 -1.85 -2.98
CA TYR A 35 5.80 -2.26 -1.58
C TYR A 35 5.84 -3.78 -1.42
N CYS A 36 6.37 -4.21 -0.27
CA CYS A 36 6.47 -5.62 0.07
C CYS A 36 5.16 -6.22 0.60
N SER A 37 4.24 -5.39 1.09
CA SER A 37 2.95 -5.82 1.64
C SER A 37 1.92 -4.70 1.58
N TRP A 38 0.65 -5.10 1.66
CA TRP A 38 -0.48 -4.18 1.81
C TRP A 38 -0.34 -3.21 2.99
N SER A 39 0.26 -3.66 4.10
CA SER A 39 0.49 -2.82 5.28
C SER A 39 1.48 -1.69 4.98
N CYS A 40 2.59 -2.01 4.30
CA CYS A 40 3.59 -1.04 3.88
C CYS A 40 3.03 -0.06 2.83
N GLU A 41 2.21 -0.57 1.92
CA GLU A 41 1.53 0.25 0.92
C GLU A 41 0.57 1.25 1.56
N ARG A 42 -0.33 0.79 2.45
CA ARG A 42 -1.25 1.67 3.19
C ARG A 42 -0.51 2.67 4.07
N ALA A 43 0.55 2.24 4.77
CA ALA A 43 1.34 3.15 5.61
C ALA A 43 2.01 4.27 4.79
N ALA A 44 2.45 3.96 3.57
CA ALA A 44 3.11 4.94 2.70
C ALA A 44 2.14 5.82 1.88
N LEU A 45 0.99 5.27 1.47
CA LEU A 45 -0.03 6.00 0.69
C LEU A 45 -1.00 6.78 1.59
N GLY A 46 -1.01 6.51 2.90
CA GLY A 46 -1.88 7.17 3.87
C GLY A 46 -3.30 6.63 3.86
N ILE A 47 -4.27 7.53 4.04
CA ILE A 47 -5.69 7.19 4.11
C ILE A 47 -6.20 6.96 2.68
N THR A 48 -6.68 5.76 2.36
CA THR A 48 -7.26 5.53 1.03
C THR A 48 -8.52 6.37 0.85
N ILE A 49 -8.86 6.72 -0.40
CA ILE A 49 -10.11 7.44 -0.68
C ILE A 49 -11.30 6.64 -0.13
N GLU A 50 -11.31 5.31 -0.18
CA GLU A 50 -12.39 4.53 0.43
C GLU A 50 -12.44 4.66 1.96
N ALA A 51 -11.30 4.81 2.63
CA ALA A 51 -11.27 5.07 4.07
C ALA A 51 -11.75 6.49 4.40
N LEU A 52 -11.44 7.49 3.57
CA LEU A 52 -12.02 8.84 3.68
C LEU A 52 -13.53 8.81 3.44
N LEU A 53 -14.00 8.15 2.37
CA LEU A 53 -15.41 8.03 2.03
C LEU A 53 -16.20 7.21 3.08
N GLY A 54 -15.59 6.17 3.64
CA GLY A 54 -16.15 5.41 4.76
C GLY A 54 -16.27 6.26 6.04
N ALA A 55 -15.31 7.14 6.29
CA ALA A 55 -15.39 8.10 7.39
C ALA A 55 -16.48 9.16 7.17
N TRP A 56 -16.74 9.58 5.93
CA TRP A 56 -17.85 10.47 5.59
C TRP A 56 -19.23 9.87 5.90
N LEU A 57 -19.39 8.54 5.83
CA LEU A 57 -20.63 7.86 6.25
C LEU A 57 -20.82 7.86 7.77
N HIS A 58 -19.78 8.19 8.54
CA HIS A 58 -19.83 8.34 9.99
C HIS A 58 -19.62 9.80 10.39
N VAL A 59 -20.54 10.68 9.96
CA VAL A 59 -20.64 12.00 10.57
C VAL A 59 -21.10 11.80 12.03
N PRO A 60 -20.29 12.18 13.03
CA PRO A 60 -20.71 12.12 14.42
C PRO A 60 -22.02 12.90 14.56
N SER A 61 -22.98 12.36 15.33
CA SER A 61 -24.26 13.04 15.55
C SER A 61 -24.08 14.46 16.10
N SER A 62 -23.01 14.68 16.87
CA SER A 62 -22.59 15.98 17.38
C SER A 62 -22.17 16.98 16.31
N TRP A 63 -21.87 16.57 15.08
CA TRP A 63 -21.40 17.44 13.99
C TRP A 63 -22.49 17.71 12.93
N ARG A 64 -23.70 17.14 13.09
CA ARG A 64 -24.81 17.32 12.13
C ARG A 64 -25.25 18.78 11.97
N TYR A 65 -25.00 19.63 12.98
CA TYR A 65 -25.31 21.06 12.92
C TYR A 65 -24.50 21.82 11.85
N LEU A 66 -23.37 21.26 11.39
CA LEU A 66 -22.55 21.87 10.34
C LEU A 66 -23.11 21.64 8.92
N LEU A 67 -24.07 20.71 8.77
CA LEU A 67 -24.68 20.36 7.49
C LEU A 67 -26.08 20.95 7.28
N SER A 68 -26.59 21.72 8.25
CA SER A 68 -27.94 22.32 8.22
C SER A 68 -27.97 23.76 7.70
N ALA A 69 -27.07 24.11 6.79
CA ALA A 69 -27.05 25.41 6.10
C ALA A 69 -28.01 25.43 4.91
#